data_AF-G9N4U6-F1
#
_entry.id   AF-G9N4U6-F1
#
_cell.length_a   1.000
_cell.length_b   1.000
_cell.length_c   1.000
_cell.angle_alpha   90.00
_cell.angle_beta   90.00
_cell.angle_gamma   90.00
#
_symmetry.space_group_name_H-M   'P 1'
#
loop_
_entity.id
_entity.type
_entity.pdbx_description
1 polymer ?
#
loop_
_entity_poly.entity_id
_entity_poly.type
_entity_poly.pdbx_seq_one_letter_code
_entity_poly.pdbx_strand_id
1 'polypeptide(L)'
;MFYGSPVPKHNVTERDITTPEMSYGCQKVICETFINDYTRRGMINGFSLRFPTISIRPGTPSKAISAFLSGIIREPMNGQECIVPLKDRAWRHWMSSPKTLVHNILVALTIPQDALPPHRRVLNMPGFAVTIQDMLYALEEVGGKDKLIFVREEEVPSLKSTLYSWADDFDNSLALSLAMKQDTSFVNSVRDYVRTLAEDKQYQ
;
A
#
# COMPACT_ATOMS: atom_id res chain seq x y z
N MET A 1 -0.56 -7.21 -8.21
CA MET A 1 -0.05 -5.90 -8.66
C MET A 1 -0.62 -5.63 -10.04
N PHE A 2 -1.00 -4.38 -10.36
CA PHE A 2 -1.53 -4.00 -11.69
C PHE A 2 -0.42 -3.95 -12.73
N TYR A 3 0.75 -3.51 -12.29
CA TYR A 3 1.98 -3.45 -13.05
C TYR A 3 2.74 -4.77 -12.94
N GLY A 4 3.47 -5.12 -13.99
CA GLY A 4 4.44 -6.21 -14.02
C GLY A 4 5.57 -5.84 -14.99
N SER A 5 6.50 -6.75 -15.25
CA SER A 5 7.62 -6.44 -16.13
C SER A 5 7.14 -6.22 -17.57
N PRO A 6 7.70 -5.26 -18.34
CA PRO A 6 8.78 -4.33 -17.99
C PRO A 6 8.26 -2.93 -17.53
N VAL A 7 7.65 -2.82 -16.35
CA VAL A 7 7.38 -1.51 -15.73
C VAL A 7 8.67 -0.84 -15.23
N PRO A 8 8.82 0.49 -15.32
CA PRO A 8 9.90 1.20 -14.64
C PRO A 8 9.95 0.88 -13.15
N LYS A 9 11.16 0.87 -12.58
CA LYS A 9 11.33 0.66 -11.12
C LYS A 9 10.90 1.86 -10.30
N HIS A 10 11.17 3.05 -10.83
CA HIS A 10 10.93 4.31 -10.15
C HIS A 10 10.04 5.21 -11.00
N ASN A 11 9.40 6.18 -10.35
CA ASN A 11 8.54 7.17 -10.98
C ASN A 11 7.44 6.56 -11.88
N VAL A 12 6.81 5.48 -11.41
CA VAL A 12 5.69 4.84 -12.13
C VAL A 12 4.46 5.75 -12.08
N THR A 13 3.84 5.95 -13.23
CA THR A 13 2.69 6.83 -13.45
C THR A 13 1.47 6.04 -13.96
N GLU A 14 0.33 6.70 -14.10
CA GLU A 14 -0.86 6.12 -14.75
C GLU A 14 -0.70 5.97 -16.27
N ARG A 15 0.38 6.50 -16.86
CA ARG A 15 0.69 6.36 -18.30
C ARG A 15 1.42 5.07 -18.62
N ASP A 16 2.05 4.45 -17.62
CA ASP A 16 2.78 3.21 -17.79
C ASP A 16 1.82 2.05 -18.09
N ILE A 17 2.23 1.21 -19.04
CA ILE A 17 1.42 0.08 -19.48
C ILE A 17 1.30 -0.93 -18.35
N THR A 18 0.07 -1.33 -18.02
CA THR A 18 -0.16 -2.40 -17.05
C THR A 18 0.03 -3.76 -17.69
N THR A 19 1.11 -4.46 -17.34
CA THR A 19 1.43 -5.83 -17.77
C THR A 19 1.40 -6.80 -16.57
N PRO A 20 0.22 -7.07 -15.96
CA PRO A 20 0.16 -7.86 -14.73
C PRO A 20 0.61 -9.31 -14.96
N GLU A 21 1.51 -9.79 -14.11
CA GLU A 21 2.05 -11.18 -14.16
C GLU A 21 1.19 -12.19 -13.37
N MET A 22 0.13 -11.73 -12.70
CA MET A 22 -0.77 -12.56 -11.89
C MET A 22 -2.23 -12.39 -12.32
N SER A 23 -3.02 -13.47 -12.24
CA SER A 23 -4.46 -13.45 -12.56
C SER A 23 -5.21 -12.37 -11.80
N TYR A 24 -4.88 -12.15 -10.52
CA TYR A 24 -5.45 -11.07 -9.71
C TYR A 24 -5.24 -9.69 -10.37
N GLY A 25 -4.02 -9.41 -10.87
CA GLY A 25 -3.73 -8.14 -11.53
C GLY A 25 -4.47 -8.01 -12.86
N CYS A 26 -4.51 -9.08 -13.66
CA CYS A 26 -5.25 -9.13 -14.93
C CYS A 26 -6.74 -8.82 -14.72
N GLN A 27 -7.38 -9.45 -13.75
CA GLN A 27 -8.78 -9.21 -13.40
C GLN A 27 -9.03 -7.74 -13.03
N LYS A 28 -8.12 -7.12 -12.27
CA LYS A 28 -8.25 -5.71 -11.89
C LYS A 28 -8.15 -4.77 -13.10
N VAL A 29 -7.22 -5.02 -14.02
CA VAL A 29 -7.10 -4.23 -15.26
C VAL A 29 -8.35 -4.36 -16.15
N ILE A 30 -8.94 -5.56 -16.21
CA ILE A 30 -10.23 -5.77 -16.90
C ILE A 30 -11.33 -4.92 -16.26
N CYS A 31 -11.43 -4.89 -14.92
CA CYS A 31 -12.39 -4.05 -14.22
C CYS A 31 -12.17 -2.55 -14.49
N GLU A 32 -10.92 -2.07 -14.47
CA GLU A 32 -10.61 -0.67 -14.81
C GLU A 32 -11.07 -0.29 -16.21
N THR A 33 -10.90 -1.22 -17.15
CA THR A 33 -11.33 -1.04 -18.55
C THR A 33 -12.85 -0.91 -18.64
N PHE A 34 -13.60 -1.78 -17.97
CA PHE A 34 -15.05 -1.68 -17.92
C PHE A 34 -15.54 -0.39 -17.25
N ILE A 35 -14.95 0.00 -16.12
CA ILE A 35 -15.33 1.24 -15.42
C ILE A 35 -15.14 2.46 -16.33
N ASN A 36 -14.01 2.56 -17.04
CA ASN A 36 -13.77 3.64 -17.98
C ASN A 36 -14.73 3.62 -19.17
N ASP A 37 -15.07 2.46 -19.75
CA ASP A 37 -16.03 2.37 -20.86
C ASP A 37 -17.43 2.84 -20.42
N TYR A 38 -17.92 2.33 -19.29
CA TYR A 38 -19.23 2.70 -18.75
C TYR A 38 -19.27 4.19 -18.39
N THR A 39 -18.18 4.74 -17.88
CA THR A 39 -18.08 6.17 -17.55
C THR A 39 -18.06 7.04 -18.80
N ARG A 40 -17.28 6.69 -19.83
CA ARG A 40 -17.23 7.42 -21.11
C ARG A 40 -18.58 7.42 -21.84
N ARG A 41 -19.36 6.37 -21.66
CA ARG A 41 -20.73 6.24 -22.19
C ARG A 41 -21.80 6.94 -21.34
N GLY A 42 -21.41 7.58 -20.23
CA GLY A 42 -22.33 8.28 -19.34
C GLY A 42 -23.24 7.36 -18.52
N MET A 43 -22.92 6.06 -18.42
CA MET A 43 -23.73 5.08 -17.69
C MET A 43 -23.48 5.14 -16.18
N ILE A 44 -22.26 5.49 -15.77
CA ILE A 44 -21.84 5.66 -14.37
C ILE A 44 -20.90 6.86 -14.25
N ASN A 45 -20.71 7.36 -13.03
CA ASN A 45 -19.60 8.26 -12.69
C ASN A 45 -18.52 7.46 -11.93
N GLY A 46 -17.60 6.81 -12.66
CA GLY A 46 -16.63 5.89 -12.09
C GLY A 46 -15.20 6.46 -11.99
N PHE A 47 -14.52 6.11 -10.90
CA PHE A 47 -13.07 6.27 -10.73
C PHE A 47 -12.47 4.94 -10.27
N SER A 48 -11.31 4.57 -10.82
CA SER A 48 -10.56 3.39 -10.41
C SER A 48 -9.32 3.80 -9.62
N LEU A 49 -9.17 3.26 -8.43
CA LEU A 49 -8.09 3.63 -7.52
C LEU A 49 -7.12 2.45 -7.37
N ARG A 50 -5.85 2.65 -7.74
CA ARG A 50 -4.77 1.67 -7.57
C ARG A 50 -4.10 1.92 -6.23
N PHE A 51 -4.39 1.06 -5.26
CA PHE A 51 -3.87 1.22 -3.89
C PHE A 51 -2.39 0.80 -3.79
N PRO A 52 -1.57 1.57 -3.05
CA PRO A 52 -0.33 1.09 -2.46
C PRO A 52 -0.58 -0.11 -1.53
N THR A 53 0.51 -0.70 -1.02
CA THR A 53 0.34 -1.67 0.06
C THR A 53 -0.10 -0.98 1.34
N ILE A 54 -1.26 -1.37 1.83
CA ILE A 54 -1.84 -0.79 3.04
C ILE A 54 -1.19 -1.44 4.26
N SER A 55 -0.58 -0.62 5.11
CA SER A 55 0.05 -1.06 6.35
C SER A 55 0.04 0.07 7.39
N ILE A 56 -0.30 -0.19 8.64
CA ILE A 56 -0.46 -1.51 9.28
C ILE A 56 -1.92 -1.94 9.26
N ARG A 57 -2.22 -3.10 8.68
CA ARG A 57 -3.58 -3.64 8.69
C ARG A 57 -3.87 -4.34 10.02
N PRO A 58 -4.95 -3.98 10.73
CA PRO A 58 -5.37 -4.69 11.93
C PRO A 58 -5.90 -6.10 11.60
N GLY A 59 -6.12 -6.91 12.64
CA GLY A 59 -6.66 -8.26 12.51
C GLY A 59 -5.65 -9.33 12.10
N THR A 60 -6.15 -10.51 11.74
CA THR A 60 -5.34 -11.71 11.49
C THR A 60 -4.46 -11.59 10.25
N PRO A 61 -3.23 -12.16 10.26
CA PRO A 61 -2.36 -12.18 9.09
C PRO A 61 -3.04 -12.81 7.86
N SER A 62 -2.93 -12.14 6.71
CA SER A 62 -3.38 -12.68 5.43
C SER A 62 -2.34 -13.66 4.85
N LYS A 63 -2.75 -14.63 4.02
CA LYS A 63 -1.83 -15.51 3.25
C LYS A 63 -1.10 -14.80 2.08
N ALA A 64 -1.05 -13.48 2.07
CA ALA A 64 -0.44 -12.71 1.00
C ALA A 64 1.08 -12.63 1.17
N ILE A 65 1.82 -12.60 0.05
CA ILE A 65 3.29 -12.41 0.03
C ILE A 65 3.71 -11.14 0.79
N SER A 66 2.89 -10.09 0.74
CA SER A 66 3.09 -8.81 1.42
C SER A 66 2.68 -8.78 2.88
N ALA A 67 2.24 -9.90 3.48
CA ALA A 67 1.67 -9.91 4.83
C ALA A 67 2.67 -9.46 5.91
N PHE A 68 3.97 -9.77 5.74
CA PHE A 68 5.02 -9.38 6.67
C PHE A 68 5.18 -7.85 6.80
N LEU A 69 4.74 -7.06 5.82
CA LEU A 69 4.86 -5.60 5.84
C LEU A 69 3.96 -4.94 6.90
N SER A 70 2.85 -5.58 7.24
CA SER A 70 2.09 -5.24 8.46
C SER A 70 2.57 -6.08 9.64
N GLY A 71 3.01 -7.31 9.37
CA GLY A 71 3.44 -8.25 10.39
C GLY A 71 4.59 -7.76 11.25
N ILE A 72 5.55 -7.07 10.65
CA ILE A 72 6.74 -6.54 11.32
C ILE A 72 6.39 -5.56 12.45
N ILE A 73 5.19 -4.98 12.44
CA ILE A 73 4.70 -4.14 13.53
C ILE A 73 3.63 -4.84 14.36
N ARG A 74 2.59 -5.37 13.71
CA ARG A 74 1.40 -5.90 14.39
C ARG A 74 1.74 -7.11 15.28
N GLU A 75 2.61 -8.01 14.84
CA GLU A 75 2.89 -9.26 15.54
C GLU A 75 3.77 -8.94 16.78
N PRO A 76 4.89 -8.21 16.66
CA PRO A 76 5.68 -7.80 17.83
C PRO A 76 4.90 -6.98 18.86
N MET A 77 4.00 -6.08 18.43
CA MET A 77 3.14 -5.31 19.34
C MET A 77 2.21 -6.22 20.17
N ASN A 78 1.91 -7.42 19.67
CA ASN A 78 1.13 -8.45 20.37
C ASN A 78 2.01 -9.55 21.01
N GLY A 79 3.34 -9.37 21.06
CA GLY A 79 4.27 -10.35 21.61
C GLY A 79 4.40 -11.63 20.76
N GLN A 80 4.09 -11.53 19.47
CA GLN A 80 4.17 -12.63 18.50
C GLN A 80 5.35 -12.42 17.56
N GLU A 81 5.97 -13.51 17.13
CA GLU A 81 7.07 -13.44 16.17
C GLU A 81 6.57 -13.04 14.77
N CYS A 82 7.34 -12.20 14.07
CA CYS A 82 7.21 -11.93 12.64
C CYS A 82 8.49 -12.33 11.91
N ILE A 83 8.34 -13.13 10.86
CA ILE A 83 9.43 -13.47 9.95
C ILE A 83 9.43 -12.47 8.78
N VAL A 84 10.51 -11.71 8.64
CA VAL A 84 10.79 -10.86 7.49
C VAL A 84 11.55 -11.69 6.45
N PRO A 85 11.01 -11.90 5.24
CA PRO A 85 11.57 -12.83 4.25
C PRO A 85 12.85 -12.33 3.54
N LEU A 86 13.45 -11.24 4.05
CA LEU A 86 14.55 -10.49 3.45
C LEU A 86 15.57 -10.12 4.53
N LYS A 87 16.86 -10.15 4.17
CA LYS A 87 17.96 -9.60 4.99
C LYS A 87 18.40 -8.20 4.55
N ASP A 88 18.02 -7.82 3.34
CA ASP A 88 18.33 -6.50 2.81
C ASP A 88 17.41 -5.46 3.47
N ARG A 89 17.93 -4.81 4.51
CA ARG A 89 17.15 -3.80 5.24
C ARG A 89 16.90 -2.52 4.44
N ALA A 90 17.64 -2.31 3.35
CA ALA A 90 17.46 -1.18 2.44
C ALA A 90 16.40 -1.46 1.37
N TRP A 91 15.86 -2.68 1.29
CA TRP A 91 14.74 -2.97 0.39
C TRP A 91 13.55 -2.09 0.74
N ARG A 92 13.02 -1.40 -0.28
CA ARG A 92 11.94 -0.41 -0.18
C ARG A 92 10.66 -0.96 -0.75
N HIS A 93 9.54 -0.53 -0.17
CA HIS A 93 8.22 -0.83 -0.70
C HIS A 93 7.28 0.36 -0.64
N TRP A 94 6.38 0.45 -1.62
CA TRP A 94 5.42 1.54 -1.72
C TRP A 94 4.17 1.28 -0.87
N MET A 95 3.95 2.13 0.13
CA MET A 95 2.99 1.86 1.21
C MET A 95 2.11 3.08 1.54
N SER A 96 0.99 2.83 2.21
CA SER A 96 0.14 3.86 2.82
C SER A 96 -0.56 3.33 4.08
N SER A 97 -0.87 4.20 5.03
CA SER A 97 -1.63 3.86 6.23
C SER A 97 -3.12 3.67 5.95
N PRO A 98 -3.83 2.85 6.75
CA PRO A 98 -5.29 2.74 6.64
C PRO A 98 -6.00 4.10 6.79
N LYS A 99 -5.50 4.99 7.66
CA LYS A 99 -6.07 6.31 7.90
C LYS A 99 -6.00 7.20 6.66
N THR A 100 -4.83 7.27 6.02
CA THR A 100 -4.65 8.05 4.78
C THR A 100 -5.43 7.43 3.62
N LEU A 101 -5.50 6.10 3.53
CA LEU A 101 -6.36 5.42 2.58
C LEU A 101 -7.82 5.85 2.71
N VAL A 102 -8.39 5.79 3.92
CA VAL A 102 -9.79 6.19 4.17
C VAL A 102 -10.01 7.64 3.78
N HIS A 103 -9.10 8.54 4.16
CA HIS A 103 -9.16 9.94 3.75
C HIS A 103 -9.22 10.09 2.22
N ASN A 104 -8.33 9.42 1.50
CA ASN A 104 -8.26 9.53 0.04
C ASN A 104 -9.46 8.86 -0.67
N ILE A 105 -10.04 7.80 -0.10
CA ILE A 105 -11.31 7.23 -0.60
C ILE A 105 -12.44 8.25 -0.46
N LEU A 106 -12.54 8.94 0.69
CA LEU A 106 -13.53 9.99 0.89
C LEU A 106 -13.33 11.14 -0.09
N VAL A 107 -12.08 11.55 -0.33
CA VAL A 107 -11.75 12.56 -1.37
C VAL A 107 -12.22 12.08 -2.75
N ALA A 108 -11.97 10.81 -3.11
CA ALA A 108 -12.37 10.27 -4.40
C ALA A 108 -13.89 10.34 -4.66
N LEU A 109 -14.70 10.22 -3.61
CA LEU A 109 -16.16 10.36 -3.69
C LEU A 109 -16.63 11.81 -3.92
N THR A 110 -15.75 12.79 -3.72
CA THR A 110 -16.04 14.22 -3.90
C THR A 110 -15.47 14.81 -5.18
N ILE A 111 -14.71 14.02 -5.96
CA ILE A 111 -14.09 14.51 -7.20
C ILE A 111 -15.19 14.91 -8.20
N PRO A 112 -15.16 16.15 -8.73
CA PRO A 112 -16.09 16.58 -9.76
C PRO A 112 -16.04 15.66 -10.99
N GLN A 113 -17.20 15.42 -11.60
CA GLN A 113 -17.29 14.53 -12.77
C GLN A 113 -16.35 14.98 -13.90
N ASP A 114 -16.18 16.28 -14.12
CA ASP A 114 -15.34 16.83 -15.20
C ASP A 114 -13.87 17.05 -14.82
N ALA A 115 -13.47 16.69 -13.59
CA ALA A 115 -12.08 16.86 -13.12
C ALA A 115 -11.05 16.06 -13.94
N LEU A 116 -11.48 14.96 -14.57
CA LEU A 116 -10.63 14.14 -15.44
C LEU A 116 -11.39 13.69 -16.70
N PRO A 117 -10.67 13.46 -17.83
CA PRO A 117 -11.26 12.91 -19.03
C PRO A 117 -12.02 11.62 -18.72
N PRO A 118 -13.23 11.41 -19.27
CA PRO A 118 -14.11 10.32 -18.85
C PRO A 118 -13.59 8.91 -19.18
N HIS A 119 -12.55 8.81 -20.00
CA HIS A 119 -11.86 7.56 -20.37
C HIS A 119 -10.48 7.42 -19.70
N ARG A 120 -10.12 8.32 -18.78
CA ARG A 120 -8.84 8.35 -18.06
C ARG A 120 -9.06 8.66 -16.58
N ARG A 121 -9.78 7.78 -15.89
CA ARG A 121 -10.13 7.94 -14.47
C ARG A 121 -9.54 6.88 -13.58
N VAL A 122 -8.36 6.41 -13.96
CA VAL A 122 -7.52 5.56 -13.11
C VAL A 122 -6.55 6.46 -12.38
N LEU A 123 -6.39 6.27 -11.07
CA LEU A 123 -5.51 7.04 -10.20
C LEU A 123 -4.58 6.08 -9.46
N ASN A 124 -3.28 6.34 -9.49
CA ASN A 124 -2.37 5.78 -8.50
C ASN A 124 -2.59 6.53 -7.19
N MET A 125 -3.05 5.82 -6.17
CA MET A 125 -3.32 6.44 -4.88
C MET A 125 -2.02 6.80 -4.18
N PRO A 126 -1.94 7.95 -3.48
CA PRO A 126 -0.70 8.39 -2.91
C PRO A 126 -0.16 7.37 -1.90
N GLY A 127 1.11 7.03 -2.07
CA GLY A 127 1.87 6.23 -1.12
C GLY A 127 3.27 6.80 -0.94
N PHE A 128 4.10 6.13 -0.17
CA PHE A 128 5.48 6.52 0.03
C PHE A 128 6.36 5.28 0.19
N ALA A 129 7.63 5.41 -0.16
CA ALA A 129 8.58 4.32 -0.02
C ALA A 129 9.00 4.15 1.44
N VAL A 130 8.95 2.92 1.94
CA VAL A 130 9.36 2.56 3.30
C VAL A 130 10.35 1.40 3.21
N THR A 131 11.52 1.54 3.83
CA THR A 131 12.49 0.46 3.94
C THR A 131 12.16 -0.48 5.10
N ILE A 132 12.69 -1.70 5.09
CA ILE A 132 12.64 -2.58 6.27
C ILE A 132 13.30 -1.89 7.49
N GLN A 133 14.38 -1.14 7.28
CA GLN A 133 15.04 -0.38 8.35
C GLN A 133 14.13 0.70 8.95
N ASP A 134 13.34 1.40 8.14
CA ASP A 134 12.35 2.39 8.62
C ASP A 134 11.26 1.72 9.45
N MET A 135 10.84 0.51 9.06
CA MET A 135 9.85 -0.27 9.81
C MET A 135 10.38 -0.71 11.17
N LEU A 136 11.62 -1.22 11.22
CA LEU A 136 12.28 -1.60 12.48
C LEU A 136 12.47 -0.39 13.40
N TYR A 137 12.91 0.74 12.84
CA TYR A 137 13.03 1.99 13.58
C TYR A 137 11.68 2.43 14.16
N ALA A 138 10.61 2.38 13.37
CA ALA A 138 9.28 2.74 13.86
C ALA A 138 8.74 1.78 14.92
N LEU A 139 9.08 0.48 14.84
CA LEU A 139 8.77 -0.49 15.89
C LEU A 139 9.48 -0.14 17.20
N GLU A 140 10.77 0.14 17.15
CA GLU A 140 11.54 0.52 18.35
C GLU A 140 11.04 1.83 18.96
N GLU A 141 10.84 2.85 18.13
CA GLU A 141 10.41 4.19 18.54
C GLU A 141 9.02 4.19 19.21
N VAL A 142 8.08 3.40 18.70
CA VAL A 142 6.68 3.42 19.19
C VAL A 142 6.37 2.25 20.12
N GLY A 143 6.92 1.07 19.85
CA GLY A 143 6.65 -0.16 20.60
C GLY A 143 7.66 -0.45 21.70
N GLY A 144 8.86 0.13 21.62
CA GLY A 144 9.98 -0.13 22.52
C GLY A 144 10.99 -1.13 21.94
N LYS A 145 12.24 -1.00 22.39
CA LYS A 145 13.36 -1.85 21.95
C LYS A 145 13.16 -3.33 22.26
N ASP A 146 12.42 -3.65 23.31
CA ASP A 146 12.04 -5.02 23.68
C ASP A 146 11.22 -5.71 22.59
N LYS A 147 10.50 -4.96 21.74
CA LYS A 147 9.69 -5.54 20.66
C LYS A 147 10.52 -6.05 19.48
N LEU A 148 11.73 -5.53 19.30
CA LEU A 148 12.61 -5.97 18.22
C LEU A 148 12.98 -7.45 18.33
N ILE A 149 12.95 -8.05 19.52
CA ILE A 149 13.27 -9.47 19.73
C ILE A 149 12.30 -10.41 18.99
N PHE A 150 11.09 -9.94 18.69
CA PHE A 150 10.07 -10.71 18.00
C PHE A 150 10.20 -10.63 16.46
N VAL A 151 11.13 -9.82 15.93
CA VAL A 151 11.35 -9.74 14.49
C VAL A 151 12.55 -10.60 14.10
N ARG A 152 12.33 -11.56 13.21
CA ARG A 152 13.36 -12.45 12.68
C ARG A 152 13.52 -12.24 11.17
N GLU A 153 14.74 -11.95 10.74
CA GLU A 153 15.09 -11.82 9.32
C GLU A 153 15.56 -13.19 8.80
N GLU A 154 14.78 -13.81 7.92
CA GLU A 154 15.09 -15.09 7.30
C GLU A 154 14.86 -14.98 5.79
N GLU A 155 15.91 -15.17 5.00
CA GLU A 155 15.79 -15.03 3.55
C GLU A 155 14.99 -16.19 2.96
N VAL A 156 13.92 -15.87 2.24
CA VAL A 156 13.07 -16.86 1.55
C VAL A 156 13.27 -16.71 0.03
N PRO A 157 14.15 -17.51 -0.61
CA PRO A 157 14.55 -17.30 -2.01
C PRO A 157 13.38 -17.30 -3.00
N SER A 158 12.34 -18.08 -2.74
CA SER A 158 11.14 -18.16 -3.58
C SER A 158 10.33 -16.87 -3.60
N LEU A 159 10.42 -16.03 -2.57
CA LEU A 159 9.72 -14.74 -2.50
C LEU A 159 10.58 -13.60 -3.03
N LYS A 160 11.91 -13.72 -2.98
CA LYS A 160 12.84 -12.65 -3.33
C LYS A 160 12.61 -12.12 -4.75
N SER A 161 12.53 -12.99 -5.75
CA SER A 161 12.31 -12.55 -7.14
C SER A 161 11.02 -11.74 -7.31
N THR A 162 9.95 -12.14 -6.62
CA THR A 162 8.66 -11.43 -6.65
C THR A 162 8.73 -10.09 -5.90
N LEU A 163 9.35 -10.05 -4.72
CA LEU A 163 9.49 -8.82 -3.94
C LEU A 163 10.34 -7.77 -4.67
N TYR A 164 11.42 -8.21 -5.32
CA TYR A 164 12.27 -7.34 -6.11
C TYR A 164 11.72 -7.07 -7.51
N SER A 165 10.65 -7.71 -7.98
CA SER A 165 10.01 -7.36 -9.27
C SER A 165 9.09 -6.16 -9.16
N TRP A 166 8.58 -5.88 -7.96
CA TRP A 166 7.68 -4.75 -7.69
C TRP A 166 8.37 -3.40 -7.93
N ALA A 167 7.58 -2.43 -8.40
CA ALA A 167 7.99 -1.02 -8.41
C ALA A 167 7.95 -0.48 -6.99
N ASP A 168 8.93 0.35 -6.64
CA ASP A 168 9.14 0.86 -5.28
C ASP A 168 8.92 2.38 -5.17
N ASP A 169 8.58 3.03 -6.28
CA ASP A 169 8.34 4.47 -6.34
C ASP A 169 7.33 4.83 -7.45
N PHE A 170 6.33 5.64 -7.07
CA PHE A 170 5.22 6.06 -7.92
C PHE A 170 5.06 7.57 -7.88
N ASP A 171 4.73 8.17 -9.02
CA ASP A 171 4.38 9.58 -9.08
C ASP A 171 3.00 9.81 -8.46
N ASN A 172 2.95 10.60 -7.38
CA ASN A 172 1.72 10.96 -6.70
C ASN A 172 1.05 12.22 -7.28
N SER A 173 1.66 12.88 -8.26
CA SER A 173 1.30 14.25 -8.67
C SER A 173 -0.17 14.39 -9.07
N LEU A 174 -0.70 13.43 -9.83
CA LEU A 174 -2.10 13.46 -10.27
C LEU A 174 -3.07 13.37 -9.10
N ALA A 175 -2.88 12.40 -8.21
CA ALA A 175 -3.74 12.23 -7.05
C ALA A 175 -3.66 13.41 -6.06
N LEU A 176 -2.47 13.95 -5.83
CA LEU A 176 -2.28 15.14 -4.99
C LEU A 176 -2.96 16.38 -5.58
N SER A 177 -3.00 16.51 -6.92
CA SER A 177 -3.74 17.59 -7.59
C SER A 177 -5.26 17.53 -7.35
N LEU A 178 -5.77 16.35 -6.98
CA LEU A 178 -7.17 16.08 -6.66
C LEU A 178 -7.45 16.12 -5.14
N ALA A 179 -6.61 16.82 -4.37
CA ALA A 179 -6.70 16.99 -2.92
C ALA A 179 -6.52 15.70 -2.08
N MET A 180 -6.05 14.61 -2.69
CA MET A 180 -5.60 13.45 -1.92
C MET A 180 -4.31 13.77 -1.17
N LYS A 181 -3.98 12.95 -0.17
CA LYS A 181 -2.81 13.13 0.70
C LYS A 181 -1.93 11.89 0.74
N GLN A 182 -0.65 12.14 0.98
CA GLN A 182 0.36 11.11 1.22
C GLN A 182 0.70 11.07 2.72
N ASP A 183 0.99 9.89 3.24
CA ASP A 183 1.59 9.76 4.58
C ASP A 183 2.98 10.40 4.61
N THR A 184 3.36 11.01 5.74
CA THR A 184 4.63 11.73 5.89
C THR A 184 5.71 10.95 6.65
N SER A 185 5.32 9.92 7.41
CA SER A 185 6.24 9.12 8.21
C SER A 185 5.62 7.77 8.57
N PHE A 186 6.38 6.70 8.43
CA PHE A 186 5.95 5.37 8.86
C PHE A 186 5.77 5.30 10.38
N VAL A 187 6.56 6.05 11.16
CA VAL A 187 6.39 6.18 12.63
C VAL A 187 4.99 6.69 12.97
N ASN A 188 4.49 7.68 12.23
CA ASN A 188 3.13 8.19 12.43
C ASN A 188 2.07 7.14 12.08
N SER A 189 2.28 6.35 11.01
CA SER A 189 1.44 5.20 10.69
C SER A 189 1.40 4.17 11.82
N VAL A 190 2.53 3.90 12.49
CA VAL A 190 2.59 3.02 13.67
C VAL A 190 1.83 3.62 14.86
N ARG A 191 1.99 4.92 15.14
CA ARG A 191 1.24 5.62 16.20
C ARG A 191 -0.27 5.60 15.94
N ASP A 192 -0.69 5.79 14.69
CA ASP A 192 -2.11 5.66 14.29
C ASP A 192 -2.62 4.24 14.56
N TYR A 193 -1.85 3.21 14.21
CA TYR A 193 -2.22 1.82 14.51
C TYR A 193 -2.35 1.56 16.01
N VAL A 194 -1.40 2.01 16.83
CA VAL A 194 -1.48 1.83 18.30
C VAL A 194 -2.71 2.53 18.88
N ARG A 195 -3.09 3.71 18.37
CA ARG A 195 -4.33 4.38 18.77
C ARG A 195 -5.56 3.52 18.49
N THR A 196 -5.64 2.88 17.32
CA THR A 196 -6.76 1.98 17.00
C THR A 196 -6.85 0.77 17.94
N LEU A 197 -5.71 0.23 18.40
CA LEU A 197 -5.70 -0.86 19.38
C LEU A 197 -6.22 -0.43 20.77
N ALA A 198 -5.98 0.82 21.15
CA ALA A 198 -6.48 1.36 22.42
C ALA A 198 -8.01 1.57 22.37
N GLU A 199 -8.51 2.04 21.23
CA GLU A 199 -9.95 2.21 20.98
C GLU A 199 -10.67 0.86 20.97
N ASP A 200 -10.13 -0.17 20.30
CA ASP A 200 -10.74 -1.51 20.28
C ASP A 200 -10.87 -2.13 21.68
N LYS A 201 -9.91 -1.89 22.58
CA LYS A 201 -9.97 -2.33 23.98
C LYS A 201 -11.02 -1.60 24.82
N GLN A 202 -11.46 -0.41 24.39
CA GLN A 202 -12.49 0.36 25.09
C GLN A 202 -13.90 -0.18 24.81
N TYR A 203 -14.07 -0.99 23.76
CA TYR A 203 -15.35 -1.57 23.35
C TYR A 203 -15.43 -3.10 23.56
N GLN A 204 -14.45 -3.69 24.25
CA GLN A 204 -14.44 -5.10 24.69
C GLN A 204 -14.68 -5.17 26.20
#